data_AF-A0A5E7YHC0-F1
#
_entry.id   AF-A0A5E7YHC0-F1
#
_cell.length_a   1.000
_cell.length_b   1.000
_cell.length_c   1.000
_cell.angle_alpha   90.00
_cell.angle_beta   90.00
_cell.angle_gamma   90.00
#
_symmetry.space_group_name_H-M   'P 1'
#
loop_
_entity.id
_entity.type
_entity.pdbx_description
1 polymer ?
#
loop_
_entity_poly.entity_id
_entity_poly.type
_entity_poly.pdbx_seq_one_letter_code
_entity_poly.pdbx_strand_id
1 'polypeptide(L)' 'MKKIISILLIAGGIYLGYEGVTQLQNSSASLKVGKLELSAKNETSATTAYIYLGFGVLLVVGGVYVLRKS' A
#
# COMPACT_ATOMS: atom_id res chain seq x y z
N MET A 1 -4.36 19.30 17.87
CA MET A 1 -4.71 19.19 16.43
C MET A 1 -3.67 18.43 15.62
N LYS A 2 -2.38 18.82 15.65
CA LYS A 2 -1.31 18.15 14.89
C LYS A 2 -1.14 16.65 15.22
N LYS A 3 -1.25 16.25 16.49
CA LYS A 3 -1.22 14.84 16.91
C LYS A 3 -2.35 13.98 16.32
N ILE A 4 -3.54 14.53 16.16
CA ILE A 4 -4.70 13.85 15.56
C ILE A 4 -4.45 13.57 14.08
N ILE A 5 -3.93 14.57 13.36
CA ILE A 5 -3.55 14.44 11.95
C ILE A 5 -2.46 13.37 11.79
N SER A 6 -1.47 13.33 12.68
CA SER A 6 -0.43 12.29 12.66
C SER A 6 -0.98 10.89 12.87
N ILE A 7 -1.90 10.71 13.82
CA ILE A 7 -2.55 9.42 14.09
C ILE A 7 -3.37 8.95 12.89
N LEU A 8 -4.10 9.87 12.25
CA LEU A 8 -4.83 9.57 11.01
C LEU A 8 -3.88 9.20 9.86
N LEU A 9 -2.73 9.88 9.75
CA LEU A 9 -1.72 9.58 8.75
C LEU A 9 -1.14 8.16 8.92
N ILE A 10 -0.83 7.79 10.17
CA ILE A 10 -0.29 6.47 10.49
C ILE A 10 -1.35 5.39 10.24
N ALA A 11 -2.59 5.60 10.70
CA ALA A 11 -3.69 4.66 10.48
C ALA A 11 -3.97 4.48 8.97
N GLY A 12 -4.01 5.58 8.20
CA GLY A 12 -4.18 5.54 6.76
C GLY A 12 -3.02 4.85 6.03
N GLY A 13 -1.79 5.06 6.49
CA GLY A 13 -0.61 4.40 5.94
C GLY A 13 -0.60 2.89 6.20
N ILE A 14 -1.03 2.44 7.39
CA ILE A 14 -1.18 1.02 7.71
C ILE A 14 -2.27 0.38 6.84
N TYR A 15 -3.41 1.06 6.66
CA TYR A 15 -4.50 0.60 5.79
C TYR A 15 -4.05 0.44 4.34
N LEU A 16 -3.40 1.46 3.78
CA LEU A 16 -2.85 1.41 2.41
C LEU A 16 -1.78 0.33 2.24
N GLY A 17 -0.95 0.13 3.27
CA GLY A 17 0.01 -0.97 3.31
C GLY A 17 -0.67 -2.33 3.24
N TYR A 18 -1.74 -2.55 4.02
CA TYR A 18 -2.52 -3.78 4.01
C TYR A 18 -3.18 -4.04 2.65
N GLU A 19 -3.81 -3.03 2.06
CA GLU A 19 -4.38 -3.10 0.71
C GLU A 19 -3.31 -3.44 -0.33
N GLY A 20 -2.15 -2.77 -0.29
CA GLY A 20 -1.03 -3.03 -1.18
C GLY A 20 -0.52 -4.48 -1.08
N VAL A 21 -0.31 -5.01 0.13
CA VAL A 21 0.08 -6.41 0.34
C VAL A 21 -0.98 -7.37 -0.18
N THR A 22 -2.25 -7.11 0.12
CA THR A 22 -3.37 -7.96 -0.29
C THR A 22 -3.50 -8.01 -1.82
N GLN A 23 -3.35 -6.86 -2.48
CA GLN A 23 -3.39 -6.74 -3.94
C GLN A 23 -2.21 -7.46 -4.61
N LEU A 24 -1.01 -7.40 -4.01
CA LEU A 24 0.17 -8.17 -4.45
C LEU A 24 -0.03 -9.69 -4.33
N GLN A 25 -0.60 -10.15 -3.22
CA GLN A 25 -0.91 -11.57 -3.00
C GLN A 25 -1.96 -12.07 -4.00
N ASN A 26 -3.02 -11.30 -4.23
CA ASN A 26 -4.06 -11.63 -5.19
C ASN A 26 -3.53 -11.65 -6.64
N SER A 27 -2.65 -10.72 -7.00
CA SER A 27 -1.99 -10.72 -8.32
C SER A 27 -1.09 -11.96 -8.50
N SER A 28 -0.45 -12.43 -7.43
CA SER A 28 0.39 -13.64 -7.46
C SER A 28 -0.44 -14.93 -7.55
N ALA A 29 -1.58 -15.00 -6.87
CA ALA A 29 -2.48 -16.16 -6.93
C ALA A 29 -3.17 -16.28 -8.30
N SER A 30 -3.53 -15.16 -8.93
CA SER A 30 -4.24 -15.14 -10.21
C SER A 30 -3.34 -15.58 -11.39
N LEU A 31 -2.02 -15.37 -11.32
CA LEU A 31 -1.04 -15.91 -12.28
C LEU A 31 -1.11 -17.44 -12.47
N LYS A 32 -1.52 -18.19 -11.44
CA LYS A 32 -1.59 -19.67 -11.49
C LYS A 32 -2.81 -20.19 -12.25
N VAL A 33 -3.86 -19.37 -12.44
CA VAL A 33 -5.19 -19.86 -12.87
C VAL A 33 -5.40 -19.78 -14.39
N GLY A 34 -4.67 -18.94 -15.12
CA GLY A 34 -4.87 -18.82 -16.57
C GLY A 34 -3.84 -17.93 -17.25
N LYS A 35 -2.79 -18.53 -17.81
CA LYS A 35 -1.57 -17.87 -18.33
C LYS A 35 -1.76 -16.87 -19.49
N LEU A 36 -2.95 -16.71 -20.08
CA LEU A 36 -3.11 -16.07 -21.38
C LEU A 36 -3.71 -14.66 -21.36
N GLU A 37 -4.56 -14.31 -20.40
CA GLU A 37 -5.19 -12.97 -20.33
C GLU A 37 -4.69 -12.12 -19.15
N LEU A 38 -4.00 -12.74 -18.18
CA LEU A 38 -3.61 -12.07 -16.94
C LEU A 38 -2.28 -11.33 -17.00
N SER A 39 -1.36 -11.68 -17.91
CA SER A 39 0.02 -11.13 -17.87
C SER A 39 0.08 -9.60 -17.98
N ALA A 40 -0.75 -8.98 -18.83
CA ALA A 40 -0.83 -7.52 -18.95
C ALA A 40 -1.53 -6.85 -17.76
N LYS A 41 -2.55 -7.51 -17.19
CA LYS A 41 -3.26 -7.02 -15.99
C LYS A 41 -2.39 -7.15 -14.74
N ASN A 42 -1.48 -8.13 -14.73
CA ASN A 42 -0.59 -8.41 -13.61
C ASN A 42 0.52 -7.38 -13.46
N GLU A 43 1.10 -6.90 -14.58
CA GLU A 43 2.09 -5.80 -14.57
C GLU A 43 1.48 -4.53 -13.97
N THR A 44 0.27 -4.19 -14.41
CA THR A 44 -0.48 -3.05 -13.87
C THR A 44 -0.84 -3.24 -12.39
N SER A 45 -1.40 -4.39 -12.01
CA SER A 45 -1.76 -4.68 -10.61
C SER A 45 -0.56 -4.72 -9.67
N ALA A 46 0.56 -5.31 -10.09
CA ALA A 46 1.78 -5.32 -9.31
C ALA A 46 2.32 -3.90 -9.13
N THR A 47 2.38 -3.10 -10.21
CA THR A 47 2.82 -1.70 -10.15
C THR A 47 1.94 -0.89 -9.19
N THR A 48 0.63 -1.01 -9.30
CA THR A 48 -0.32 -0.35 -8.40
C THR A 48 -0.13 -0.79 -6.94
N ALA A 49 0.06 -2.08 -6.68
CA ALA A 49 0.34 -2.59 -5.34
C ALA A 49 1.66 -2.07 -4.76
N TYR A 50 2.72 -1.97 -5.57
CA TYR A 50 3.99 -1.35 -5.15
C TYR A 50 3.84 0.14 -4.86
N ILE A 51 3.02 0.86 -5.62
CA ILE A 51 2.69 2.27 -5.33
C ILE A 51 1.95 2.38 -3.99
N TYR A 52 0.93 1.54 -3.75
CA TYR A 52 0.19 1.51 -2.48
C TYR A 52 1.10 1.21 -1.29
N LEU A 53 1.99 0.21 -1.42
CA LEU A 53 2.98 -0.11 -0.40
C LEU A 53 3.96 1.04 -0.15
N GLY A 54 4.53 1.62 -1.22
CA GLY A 54 5.47 2.73 -1.12
C GLY A 54 4.84 3.96 -0.45
N PHE A 55 3.63 4.34 -0.88
CA PHE A 55 2.87 5.42 -0.24
C PHE A 55 2.49 5.10 1.20
N GLY A 56 2.10 3.85 1.49
CA GLY A 56 1.80 3.39 2.85
C GLY A 56 2.99 3.58 3.78
N VAL A 57 4.19 3.14 3.37
CA VAL A 57 5.43 3.33 4.13
C VAL A 57 5.74 4.82 4.32
N LEU A 58 5.65 5.64 3.26
CA LEU A 58 5.91 7.08 3.34
C LEU A 58 4.93 7.79 4.29
N LEU A 59 3.64 7.42 4.27
CA LEU A 59 2.61 7.98 5.14
C LEU A 59 2.85 7.61 6.61
N VAL A 60 3.24 6.36 6.89
CA VAL A 60 3.58 5.93 8.27
C VAL A 60 4.81 6.67 8.77
N VAL A 61 5.89 6.70 8.00
CA VAL A 61 7.14 7.37 8.37
C VAL A 61 6.91 8.88 8.56
N GLY A 62 6.22 9.52 7.62
CA GLY A 62 5.86 10.93 7.71
C GLY A 62 4.96 11.23 8.91
N GLY A 63 3.97 10.37 9.16
CA GLY A 63 3.05 10.48 10.30
C GLY A 63 3.78 10.39 11.64
N VAL A 64 4.69 9.42 11.79
CA VAL A 64 5.53 9.26 12.99
C VAL A 64 6.48 10.45 13.16
N TYR A 65 7.09 10.95 12.08
CA TYR A 65 7.98 12.11 12.15
C TYR A 65 7.24 13.37 12.61
N VAL A 66 6.05 13.64 12.06
CA VAL A 66 5.22 14.78 12.47
C VAL A 66 4.73 14.59 13.91
N LEU A 67 4.41 13.36 14.34
CA LEU A 67 4.03 13.06 15.72
C LEU A 67 5.16 13.36 16.70
N ARG A 68 6.41 13.03 16.35
CA ARG A 68 7.59 13.26 17.20
C ARG A 68 7.96 14.74 17.30
N LYS A 69 7.70 15.52 16.24
CA LYS A 69 7.99 16.96 16.18
C LYS A 69 6.89 17.83 16.83
N SER A 70 5.69 17.28 17.07
CA SER A 70 4.50 18.01 17.55
C SER A 70 4.19 17.83 19.03
#